data_AF-A0A1G3ACJ7-F1
#
_entry.id   AF-A0A1G3ACJ7-F1
#
_cell.length_a   1.000
_cell.length_b   1.000
_cell.length_c   1.000
_cell.angle_alpha   90.00
_cell.angle_beta   90.00
_cell.angle_gamma   90.00
#
_symmetry.space_group_name_H-M   'P 1'
#
loop_
_entity.id
_entity.type
_entity.pdbx_description
1 polymer ?
#
loop_
_entity_poly.entity_id
_entity_poly.type
_entity_poly.pdbx_seq_one_letter_code
_entity_poly.pdbx_strand_id
1 'polypeptide(L)'
;MTRTGKTHLAKALVSAITKTGRGVIVYDPTLVGDGRDLDGWSGLVYSDWQRFGTSFWRSRGCFVVIDEAPDAFRDHRSEAIKMILRGRHRGHTCAMIAQRHILMDKSARNQASQLFAFRVNPDDSEALAMDWNCAELRGCHQLRPRWYYRLAMHGTPRLEKL
;
A
#
# COMPACT_ATOMS: atom_id res chain seq x y z
N MET A 1 -5.12 11.88 8.86
CA MET A 1 -5.28 11.11 10.11
C MET A 1 -4.04 10.26 10.31
N THR A 2 -3.09 10.71 11.12
CA THR A 2 -1.93 9.92 11.55
C THR A 2 -2.35 8.88 12.61
N ARG A 3 -1.70 7.71 12.65
CA ARG A 3 -1.93 6.61 13.64
C ARG A 3 -3.20 5.74 13.49
N THR A 4 -3.74 5.59 12.27
CA THR A 4 -4.90 4.68 12.03
C THR A 4 -4.55 3.19 12.07
N GLY A 5 -3.27 2.82 11.96
CA GLY A 5 -2.79 1.44 11.95
C GLY A 5 -2.31 0.93 10.59
N LYS A 6 -2.38 1.75 9.52
CA LYS A 6 -1.97 1.39 8.15
C LYS A 6 -0.55 0.83 8.06
N THR A 7 0.44 1.59 8.51
CA THR A 7 1.86 1.17 8.52
C THR A 7 2.07 -0.05 9.41
N HIS A 8 1.33 -0.18 10.53
CA HIS A 8 1.41 -1.37 11.38
C HIS A 8 0.89 -2.62 10.66
N LEU A 9 -0.25 -2.53 9.97
CA LEU A 9 -0.77 -3.63 9.15
C LEU A 9 0.22 -4.01 8.04
N ALA A 10 0.78 -3.01 7.36
CA ALA A 10 1.73 -3.23 6.29
C ALA A 10 3.01 -3.91 6.80
N LYS A 11 3.56 -3.49 7.96
CA LYS A 11 4.70 -4.14 8.61
C LYS A 11 4.36 -5.59 9.02
N ALA A 12 3.16 -5.83 9.54
CA ALA A 12 2.70 -7.19 9.88
C ALA A 12 2.57 -8.09 8.62
N LEU A 13 2.00 -7.56 7.53
CA LEU A 13 1.91 -8.25 6.25
C LEU A 13 3.30 -8.57 5.69
N VAL A 14 4.21 -7.60 5.69
CA VAL A 14 5.60 -7.76 5.27
C VAL A 14 6.29 -8.86 6.09
N SER A 15 6.17 -8.83 7.42
CA SER A 15 6.77 -9.87 8.28
C SER A 15 6.22 -11.26 7.97
N ALA A 16 4.91 -11.39 7.75
CA ALA A 16 4.29 -12.65 7.36
C ALA A 16 4.80 -13.15 6.00
N ILE A 17 4.95 -12.26 5.02
CA ILE A 17 5.48 -12.60 3.69
C ILE A 17 6.95 -13.01 3.77
N THR A 18 7.79 -12.31 4.53
CA THR A 18 9.20 -12.66 4.68
C THR A 18 9.37 -14.07 5.26
N LYS A 19 8.49 -14.49 6.18
CA LYS A 19 8.47 -15.87 6.73
C LYS A 19 8.18 -16.95 5.68
N THR A 20 7.57 -16.60 4.54
CA THR A 20 7.36 -17.53 3.42
C THR A 20 8.60 -17.69 2.52
N GLY A 21 9.69 -16.96 2.80
CA GLY A 21 10.89 -16.94 1.96
C GLY A 21 10.80 -15.99 0.76
N ARG A 22 9.67 -15.30 0.58
CA ARG A 22 9.49 -14.31 -0.49
C ARG A 22 10.25 -13.03 -0.16
N GLY A 23 11.04 -12.52 -1.11
CA GLY A 23 11.77 -11.27 -0.95
C GLY A 23 10.84 -10.07 -0.78
N VAL A 24 11.22 -9.13 0.09
CA VAL A 24 10.48 -7.88 0.35
C VAL A 24 11.36 -6.67 0.06
N ILE A 25 10.76 -5.68 -0.62
CA ILE A 25 11.36 -4.38 -0.92
C ILE A 25 10.39 -3.30 -0.45
N VAL A 26 10.86 -2.35 0.34
CA VAL A 26 10.06 -1.24 0.88
C VAL A 26 10.65 0.08 0.43
N TYR A 27 9.81 0.98 -0.05
CA TYR A 27 10.11 2.40 -0.18
C TYR A 27 9.39 3.16 0.92
N ASP A 28 10.14 3.89 1.73
CA ASP A 28 9.61 4.75 2.79
C ASP A 28 10.41 6.07 2.78
N PRO A 29 9.90 7.13 2.14
CA PRO A 29 10.62 8.40 2.00
C PRO A 29 10.78 9.16 3.31
N THR A 30 10.13 8.72 4.39
CA THR A 30 10.18 9.38 5.70
C THR A 30 11.37 8.93 6.54
N LEU A 31 12.03 7.84 6.15
CA LEU A 31 13.17 7.27 6.87
C LEU A 31 14.47 7.99 6.51
N VAL A 32 15.41 7.95 7.47
CA VAL A 32 16.77 8.42 7.26
C VAL A 32 17.66 7.22 6.95
N GLY A 33 17.92 7.01 5.65
CA GLY A 33 18.84 6.00 5.14
C GLY A 33 18.18 4.73 4.60
N ASP A 34 18.99 3.89 3.98
CA ASP A 34 18.60 2.61 3.41
C ASP A 34 19.20 1.47 4.22
N GLY A 35 18.54 0.31 4.27
CA GLY A 35 19.06 -0.83 4.99
C GLY A 35 18.18 -2.06 4.97
N ARG A 36 18.60 -3.09 5.67
CA ARG A 36 17.79 -4.29 5.89
C ARG A 36 17.10 -4.19 7.25
N ASP A 37 15.83 -4.58 7.30
CA ASP A 37 15.03 -4.69 8.51
C ASP A 37 14.94 -3.36 9.32
N LEU A 38 14.83 -2.23 8.60
CA LEU A 38 14.85 -0.87 9.16
C LEU A 38 13.47 -0.43 9.67
N ASP A 39 13.43 0.29 10.80
CA ASP A 39 12.21 0.83 11.41
C ASP A 39 11.08 -0.22 11.63
N GLY A 40 11.44 -1.48 11.85
CA GLY A 40 10.46 -2.57 12.02
C GLY A 40 9.78 -3.02 10.73
N TRP A 41 10.20 -2.52 9.57
CA TRP A 41 10.00 -3.24 8.31
C TRP A 41 10.86 -4.50 8.29
N SER A 42 10.46 -5.52 7.53
CA SER A 42 11.30 -6.69 7.24
C SER A 42 11.65 -6.70 5.75
N GLY A 43 12.91 -6.95 5.40
CA GLY A 43 13.40 -6.91 4.02
C GLY A 43 14.27 -5.69 3.73
N LEU A 44 14.46 -5.38 2.44
CA LEU A 44 15.27 -4.25 2.00
C LEU A 44 14.43 -2.98 1.97
N VAL A 45 14.88 -1.96 2.69
CA VAL A 45 14.19 -0.68 2.87
C VAL A 45 15.01 0.42 2.24
N TYR A 46 14.34 1.29 1.49
CA TYR A 46 14.96 2.40 0.78
C TYR A 46 14.21 3.71 1.10
N SER A 47 14.95 4.76 1.43
CA SER A 47 14.45 6.14 1.49
C SER A 47 14.68 6.88 0.17
N ASP A 48 15.62 6.42 -0.67
CA ASP A 48 15.91 6.98 -1.99
C ASP A 48 15.16 6.25 -3.12
N TRP A 49 14.45 7.02 -3.95
CA TRP A 49 13.62 6.47 -5.04
C TRP A 49 14.45 5.79 -6.13
N GLN A 50 15.61 6.34 -6.50
CA GLN A 50 16.43 5.80 -7.57
C GLN A 50 17.01 4.43 -7.20
N ARG A 51 17.47 4.27 -5.95
CA ARG A 51 17.93 3.00 -5.40
C ARG A 51 16.80 2.00 -5.27
N PHE A 52 15.64 2.43 -4.77
CA PHE A 52 14.44 1.61 -4.73
C PHE A 52 14.07 1.08 -6.13
N GLY A 53 13.98 1.97 -7.13
CA GLY A 53 13.63 1.60 -8.50
C GLY A 53 14.63 0.65 -9.13
N THR A 54 15.94 0.87 -8.90
CA THR A 54 16.98 -0.06 -9.33
C THR A 54 16.78 -1.45 -8.72
N SER A 55 16.49 -1.52 -7.42
CA SER A 55 16.25 -2.79 -6.72
C SER A 55 14.99 -3.49 -7.23
N PHE A 56 13.89 -2.74 -7.39
CA PHE A 56 12.63 -3.21 -7.95
C PHE A 56 12.84 -3.84 -9.34
N TRP A 57 13.49 -3.12 -10.26
CA TRP A 57 13.71 -3.59 -11.64
C TRP A 57 14.87 -4.58 -11.79
N ARG A 58 15.63 -4.90 -10.75
CA ARG A 58 16.59 -6.02 -10.77
C ARG A 58 15.98 -7.29 -10.20
N SER A 59 15.05 -7.15 -9.28
CA SER A 59 14.42 -8.26 -8.59
C SER A 59 13.30 -8.92 -9.41
N ARG A 60 12.82 -10.06 -8.90
CA ARG A 60 11.66 -10.80 -9.41
C ARG A 60 10.90 -11.40 -8.24
N GLY A 61 9.58 -11.54 -8.38
CA GLY A 61 8.76 -12.25 -7.41
C GLY A 61 8.63 -11.57 -6.05
N CYS A 62 9.07 -10.32 -5.87
CA CYS A 62 9.05 -9.67 -4.55
C CYS A 62 7.67 -9.17 -4.14
N PHE A 63 7.45 -9.07 -2.83
CA PHE A 63 6.41 -8.21 -2.27
C PHE A 63 6.99 -6.81 -2.06
N VAL A 64 6.33 -5.81 -2.62
CA VAL A 64 6.83 -4.44 -2.70
C VAL A 64 5.90 -3.55 -1.93
N VAL A 65 6.44 -2.74 -1.02
CA VAL A 65 5.67 -1.73 -0.28
C VAL A 65 6.13 -0.34 -0.71
N ILE A 66 5.18 0.55 -0.93
CA ILE A 66 5.41 1.97 -1.17
C ILE A 66 4.64 2.71 -0.08
N ASP A 67 5.35 3.18 0.96
CA ASP A 67 4.78 4.08 1.97
C ASP A 67 4.71 5.51 1.42
N GLU A 68 3.71 6.26 1.90
CA GLU A 68 3.32 7.56 1.34
C GLU A 68 3.27 7.56 -0.20
N ALA A 69 2.65 6.52 -0.75
CA ALA A 69 2.59 6.29 -2.19
C ALA A 69 2.10 7.51 -3.01
N PRO A 70 1.13 8.34 -2.57
CA PRO A 70 0.76 9.54 -3.32
C PRO A 70 1.95 10.45 -3.64
N ASP A 71 2.92 10.59 -2.74
CA ASP A 71 4.10 11.42 -2.95
C ASP A 71 5.01 10.79 -4.02
N ALA A 72 5.25 9.48 -3.97
CA ALA A 72 5.98 8.77 -5.01
C ALA A 72 5.32 8.92 -6.40
N PHE A 73 3.99 8.86 -6.47
CA PHE A 73 3.25 9.06 -7.72
C PHE A 73 3.24 10.51 -8.19
N ARG A 74 3.35 11.49 -7.30
CA ARG A 74 3.49 12.91 -7.66
C ARG A 74 4.88 13.19 -8.22
N ASP A 75 5.91 12.76 -7.50
CA ASP A 75 7.29 13.17 -7.75
C ASP A 75 7.98 12.28 -8.81
N HIS A 76 7.51 11.03 -8.97
CA HIS A 76 8.08 10.03 -9.89
C HIS A 76 7.03 9.34 -10.76
N ARG A 77 5.98 10.08 -11.13
CA ARG A 77 4.75 9.56 -11.78
C ARG A 77 4.97 8.51 -12.86
N SER A 78 5.80 8.81 -13.87
CA SER A 78 6.01 7.93 -15.03
C SER A 78 6.56 6.56 -14.61
N GLU A 79 7.55 6.56 -13.70
CA GLU A 79 8.16 5.34 -13.21
C GLU A 79 7.23 4.59 -12.27
N ALA A 80 6.57 5.28 -11.33
CA ALA A 80 5.62 4.68 -10.40
C ALA A 80 4.47 3.98 -11.13
N ILE A 81 3.89 4.62 -12.16
CA ILE A 81 2.86 4.00 -13.01
C ILE A 81 3.43 2.77 -13.74
N LYS A 82 4.64 2.88 -14.31
CA LYS A 82 5.29 1.75 -14.98
C LYS A 82 5.52 0.58 -14.03
N MET A 83 5.91 0.83 -12.78
CA MET A 83 6.09 -0.19 -11.75
C MET A 83 4.78 -0.93 -11.46
N ILE A 84 3.65 -0.22 -11.30
CA ILE A 84 2.36 -0.88 -11.06
C ILE A 84 1.89 -1.68 -12.27
N LEU A 85 1.95 -1.10 -13.46
CA LEU A 85 1.44 -1.74 -14.67
C LEU A 85 2.31 -2.92 -15.10
N ARG A 86 3.64 -2.80 -14.98
CA ARG A 86 4.59 -3.79 -15.52
C ARG A 86 5.26 -4.66 -14.46
N GLY A 87 5.27 -4.26 -13.19
CA GLY A 87 5.86 -5.02 -12.09
C GLY A 87 5.25 -6.41 -11.92
N ARG A 88 3.95 -6.55 -12.18
CA ARG A 88 3.27 -7.86 -12.17
C ARG A 88 3.87 -8.87 -13.15
N HIS A 89 4.40 -8.43 -14.29
CA HIS A 89 5.06 -9.32 -15.26
C HIS A 89 6.39 -9.88 -14.75
N ARG A 90 6.93 -9.27 -13.68
CA ARG A 90 8.10 -9.78 -12.95
C ARG A 90 7.70 -10.58 -11.71
N GLY A 91 6.42 -10.85 -11.51
CA GLY A 91 5.89 -11.54 -10.33
C GLY A 91 5.80 -10.66 -9.07
N HIS A 92 5.89 -9.33 -9.19
CA HIS A 92 5.76 -8.46 -8.04
C HIS A 92 4.30 -8.36 -7.55
N THR A 93 4.14 -8.29 -6.23
CA THR A 93 2.89 -7.88 -5.58
C THR A 93 3.15 -6.57 -4.87
N CYS A 94 2.43 -5.50 -5.22
CA CYS A 94 2.66 -4.17 -4.66
C CYS A 94 1.57 -3.81 -3.66
N ALA A 95 1.96 -3.34 -2.47
CA ALA A 95 1.11 -2.70 -1.49
C ALA A 95 1.44 -1.20 -1.44
N MET A 96 0.43 -0.38 -1.65
CA MET A 96 0.55 1.08 -1.64
C MET A 96 -0.17 1.63 -0.41
N ILE A 97 0.52 2.45 0.37
CA ILE A 97 -0.03 3.06 1.57
C ILE A 97 -0.27 4.53 1.27
N ALA A 98 -1.47 5.00 1.58
CA ALA A 98 -1.86 6.39 1.38
C ALA A 98 -2.68 6.89 2.56
N GLN A 99 -2.46 8.14 2.95
CA GLN A 99 -3.28 8.79 3.98
C GLN A 99 -4.73 8.95 3.52
N ARG A 100 -4.93 9.46 2.29
CA ARG A 100 -6.23 9.64 1.63
C ARG A 100 -6.25 8.91 0.30
N HIS A 101 -7.30 8.13 0.05
CA HIS A 101 -7.39 7.33 -1.17
C HIS A 101 -7.51 8.20 -2.44
N ILE A 102 -8.12 9.38 -2.36
CA ILE A 102 -8.27 10.28 -3.52
C ILE A 102 -6.95 10.86 -4.03
N LEU A 103 -5.89 10.85 -3.22
CA LEU A 103 -4.57 11.37 -3.61
C LEU A 103 -3.76 10.36 -4.43
N MET A 104 -4.17 9.09 -4.46
CA MET A 104 -3.53 8.08 -5.27
C MET A 104 -3.87 8.26 -6.75
N ASP A 105 -2.88 8.05 -7.63
CA ASP A 105 -3.11 8.06 -9.08
C ASP A 105 -4.20 7.05 -9.44
N LYS A 106 -5.16 7.49 -10.26
CA LYS A 106 -6.33 6.69 -10.65
C LYS A 106 -5.94 5.36 -11.29
N SER A 107 -4.86 5.32 -12.06
CA SER A 107 -4.36 4.11 -12.70
C SER A 107 -3.91 3.11 -11.65
N ALA A 108 -3.25 3.57 -10.58
CA ALA A 108 -2.81 2.71 -9.49
C ALA A 108 -4.01 2.13 -8.72
N ARG A 109 -5.01 2.96 -8.42
CA ARG A 109 -6.25 2.52 -7.75
C ARG A 109 -7.00 1.47 -8.55
N ASN A 110 -7.16 1.68 -9.86
CA ASN A 110 -7.87 0.76 -10.74
C ASN A 110 -7.15 -0.59 -10.96
N GLN A 111 -5.88 -0.70 -10.58
CA GLN A 111 -5.11 -1.95 -10.66
C GLN A 111 -5.05 -2.68 -9.31
N ALA A 112 -5.61 -2.12 -8.24
CA ALA A 112 -5.61 -2.74 -6.93
C ALA A 112 -6.62 -3.89 -6.88
N SER A 113 -6.17 -5.08 -6.47
CA SER A 113 -7.02 -6.26 -6.30
C SER A 113 -7.48 -6.49 -4.86
N GLN A 114 -6.92 -5.74 -3.91
CA GLN A 114 -7.23 -5.78 -2.48
C GLN A 114 -7.24 -4.37 -1.90
N LEU A 115 -8.18 -4.10 -1.00
CA LEU A 115 -8.32 -2.87 -0.22
C LEU A 115 -8.24 -3.19 1.27
N PHE A 116 -7.51 -2.34 1.99
CA PHE A 116 -7.54 -2.27 3.46
C PHE A 116 -7.94 -0.85 3.85
N ALA A 117 -9.24 -0.63 4.05
CA ALA A 117 -9.82 0.69 4.32
C ALA A 117 -9.98 0.91 5.83
N PHE A 118 -9.12 1.76 6.38
CA PHE A 118 -9.23 2.26 7.75
C PHE A 118 -10.20 3.44 7.84
N ARG A 119 -10.42 3.94 9.05
CA ARG A 119 -11.16 5.18 9.26
C ARG A 119 -10.60 6.33 8.41
N VAL A 120 -11.48 6.97 7.64
CA VAL A 120 -11.21 8.17 6.82
C VAL A 120 -12.29 9.23 7.09
N ASN A 121 -12.21 10.40 6.46
CA ASN A 121 -13.29 11.38 6.55
C ASN A 121 -14.51 10.93 5.71
N PRO A 122 -15.70 11.52 5.91
CA PRO A 122 -16.91 11.14 5.18
C PRO A 122 -16.76 11.19 3.65
N ASP A 123 -16.19 12.27 3.11
CA ASP A 123 -16.00 12.44 1.65
C ASP A 123 -15.10 11.35 1.06
N ASP A 124 -14.01 11.01 1.75
CA ASP A 124 -13.12 9.94 1.34
C ASP A 124 -13.80 8.56 1.46
N SER A 125 -14.73 8.41 2.39
CA SER A 125 -15.52 7.18 2.56
C SER A 125 -16.47 6.98 1.39
N GLU A 126 -17.12 8.05 0.92
CA GLU A 126 -18.02 8.00 -0.24
C GLU A 126 -17.24 7.69 -1.52
N ALA A 127 -16.13 8.39 -1.77
CA ALA A 127 -15.33 8.13 -2.97
C ALA A 127 -14.70 6.72 -2.95
N LEU A 128 -14.34 6.16 -1.79
CA LEU A 128 -13.95 4.75 -1.68
C LEU A 128 -15.09 3.80 -2.09
N ALA A 129 -16.31 4.06 -1.60
CA ALA A 129 -17.48 3.26 -1.92
C ALA A 129 -17.80 3.27 -3.41
N MET A 130 -17.61 4.42 -4.08
CA MET A 130 -17.77 4.55 -5.52
C MET A 130 -16.67 3.81 -6.29
N ASP A 131 -15.39 4.03 -5.94
CA ASP A 131 -14.25 3.42 -6.64
C ASP A 131 -14.26 1.88 -6.56
N TRP A 132 -14.73 1.33 -5.44
CA TRP A 132 -14.79 -0.12 -5.21
C TRP A 132 -16.19 -0.72 -5.44
N ASN A 133 -17.16 0.10 -5.85
CA ASN A 133 -18.56 -0.30 -6.03
C ASN A 133 -19.12 -1.08 -4.82
N CYS A 134 -18.93 -0.54 -3.61
CA CYS A 134 -19.26 -1.20 -2.34
C CYS A 134 -19.85 -0.18 -1.36
N ALA A 135 -21.18 -0.21 -1.18
CA ALA A 135 -21.90 0.76 -0.37
C ALA A 135 -21.50 0.74 1.12
N GLU A 136 -21.08 -0.42 1.64
CA GLU A 136 -20.64 -0.61 3.01
C GLU A 136 -19.39 0.21 3.34
N LEU A 137 -18.55 0.53 2.34
CA LEU A 137 -17.39 1.38 2.54
C LEU A 137 -17.76 2.83 2.88
N ARG A 138 -19.01 3.27 2.69
CA ARG A 138 -19.50 4.53 3.24
C ARG A 138 -19.44 4.56 4.76
N GLY A 139 -19.43 3.40 5.42
CA GLY A 139 -19.26 3.26 6.87
C GLY A 139 -17.82 3.45 7.36
N CYS A 140 -16.81 3.58 6.48
CA CYS A 140 -15.41 3.72 6.91
C CYS A 140 -15.21 4.90 7.87
N HIS A 141 -15.91 6.02 7.68
CA HIS A 141 -15.78 7.19 8.55
C HIS A 141 -16.15 6.97 10.02
N GLN A 142 -16.92 5.91 10.30
CA GLN A 142 -17.42 5.54 11.63
C GLN A 142 -16.57 4.46 12.31
N LEU A 143 -15.55 3.93 11.63
CA LEU A 143 -14.72 2.86 12.17
C LEU A 143 -14.03 3.30 13.46
N ARG A 144 -13.99 2.39 14.44
CA ARG A 144 -13.22 2.56 15.67
C ARG A 144 -11.72 2.49 15.35
N PRO A 145 -10.83 3.08 16.17
CA PRO A 145 -9.39 2.93 15.99
C PRO A 145 -8.98 1.46 15.86
N ARG A 146 -8.04 1.17 14.95
CA ARG A 146 -7.54 -0.19 14.63
C ARG A 146 -8.56 -1.15 13.99
N TRP A 147 -9.73 -0.67 13.60
CA TRP A 147 -10.65 -1.43 12.74
C TRP A 147 -10.48 -0.99 11.28
N TYR A 148 -10.62 -1.93 10.36
CA TYR A 148 -10.57 -1.69 8.93
C TYR A 148 -11.47 -2.66 8.17
N TYR A 149 -11.92 -2.24 6.99
CA TYR A 149 -12.50 -3.16 6.02
C TYR A 149 -11.41 -3.77 5.15
N ARG A 150 -11.45 -5.09 4.99
CA ARG A 150 -10.71 -5.82 3.97
C ARG A 150 -11.65 -6.20 2.84
N LEU A 151 -11.30 -5.86 1.61
CA LEU A 151 -12.12 -6.14 0.44
C LEU A 151 -11.24 -6.62 -0.72
N ALA A 152 -11.63 -7.73 -1.34
CA ALA A 152 -11.07 -8.16 -2.61
C ALA A 152 -11.85 -7.51 -3.76
N MET A 153 -11.22 -7.34 -4.92
CA MET A 153 -11.91 -6.90 -6.14
C MET A 153 -13.03 -7.91 -6.46
N HIS A 154 -14.29 -7.49 -6.34
CA HIS A 154 -15.52 -8.30 -6.42
C HIS A 154 -15.85 -9.20 -5.21
N GLY A 155 -15.21 -9.00 -4.07
CA GLY A 155 -15.53 -9.70 -2.82
C GLY A 155 -16.59 -9.00 -1.98
N THR A 156 -17.00 -9.65 -0.89
CA THR A 156 -17.75 -9.01 0.19
C THR A 156 -16.77 -8.35 1.16
N PRO A 157 -17.00 -7.10 1.59
CA PRO A 157 -16.15 -6.45 2.58
C PRO A 157 -16.20 -7.21 3.91
N ARG A 158 -15.04 -7.41 4.52
CA ARG A 158 -14.91 -8.01 5.86
C ARG A 158 -14.42 -6.96 6.83
N LEU A 159 -15.14 -6.78 7.92
CA LEU A 159 -14.72 -5.90 9.00
C LEU A 159 -13.73 -6.64 9.90
N GLU A 160 -12.51 -6.15 10.00
CA GLU A 160 -11.40 -6.77 10.73
C GLU A 160 -10.83 -5.81 11.78
N LYS A 161 -10.16 -6.37 12.79
CA LYS A 161 -9.44 -5.64 13.84
C LYS A 161 -7.96 -6.00 13.79
N LEU A 162 -7.12 -4.97 13.87
CA LEU A 162 -5.66 -5.02 13.85
C LEU A 162 -5.05 -5.31 15.23
#